data_AF-A0AAJ0CGF9-F1
#
_entry.id   AF-A0AAJ0CGF9-F1
#
_cell.length_a   1.000
_cell.length_b   1.000
_cell.length_c   1.000
_cell.angle_alpha   90.00
_cell.angle_beta   90.00
_cell.angle_gamma   90.00
#
_symmetry.space_group_name_H-M   'P 1'
#
loop_
_entity.id
_entity.type
_entity.pdbx_description
1 polymer ?
#
loop_
_entity_poly.entity_id
_entity_poly.type
_entity_poly.pdbx_seq_one_letter_code
_entity_poly.pdbx_strand_id
1 'polypeptide(L)'
;LVSSKQLTTFSDFRLPNAPDFLSATAYVQYLRDYCTHFGLWPHIKLNTRVVSVERRPGGHTVTYESDDAKLQWDCDAIAVCSGLHVEPNLPHVQGLENVPRVIHSSQFKARKQFDKSKTVMIVGSGETGADISYLAVTTPKVQRVILCHRDGVHFAPKVGLRGVLCSRTVAKYLTDKPGTGHFANAPKPETQ
;
A
#
# COMPACT_ATOMS: atom_id res chain seq x y z
N LEU A 1 -4.54 -1.00 9.10
CA LEU A 1 -4.68 -0.17 7.88
C LEU A 1 -4.78 1.31 8.26
N VAL A 2 -4.50 2.20 7.32
CA VAL A 2 -4.53 3.66 7.52
C VAL A 2 -5.86 4.29 7.12
N SER A 3 -6.56 3.69 6.14
CA SER A 3 -7.89 4.08 5.69
C SER A 3 -9.00 3.40 6.51
N SER A 4 -10.14 4.10 6.61
CA SER A 4 -11.33 3.59 7.30
C SER A 4 -11.97 2.42 6.53
N LYS A 5 -12.63 1.50 7.25
CA LYS A 5 -13.45 0.41 6.70
C LYS A 5 -14.45 0.87 5.63
N GLN A 6 -14.95 2.10 5.72
CA GLN A 6 -15.90 2.65 4.74
C GLN A 6 -15.28 2.85 3.36
N LEU A 7 -13.96 3.11 3.31
CA LEU A 7 -13.22 3.30 2.06
C LEU A 7 -12.51 2.00 1.62
N THR A 8 -12.13 1.15 2.56
CA THR A 8 -11.31 -0.04 2.28
C THR A 8 -12.15 -1.29 1.94
N THR A 9 -13.43 -1.33 2.30
CA THR A 9 -14.33 -2.43 1.93
C THR A 9 -14.95 -2.19 0.57
N PHE A 10 -15.24 -3.26 -0.18
CA PHE A 10 -15.98 -3.24 -1.43
C PHE A 10 -17.42 -2.75 -1.23
N SER A 11 -17.97 -2.07 -2.24
CA SER A 11 -19.27 -1.38 -2.20
C SER A 11 -20.44 -2.26 -1.83
N ASP A 12 -20.38 -3.50 -2.30
CA ASP A 12 -21.36 -4.57 -2.23
C ASP A 12 -21.14 -5.53 -1.04
N PHE A 13 -20.04 -5.37 -0.29
CA PHE A 13 -19.71 -6.24 0.84
C PHE A 13 -19.11 -5.46 2.00
N ARG A 14 -19.98 -4.99 2.91
CA ARG A 14 -19.64 -4.08 4.01
C ARG A 14 -19.46 -4.80 5.34
N LEU A 15 -18.68 -4.18 6.23
CA LEU A 15 -18.45 -4.62 7.62
C LEU A 15 -18.98 -3.60 8.65
N PRO A 16 -20.30 -3.49 8.86
CA PRO A 16 -20.88 -2.46 9.74
C PRO A 16 -20.40 -2.58 11.19
N ASN A 17 -20.18 -3.80 11.69
CA ASN A 17 -19.81 -4.07 13.08
C ASN A 17 -18.30 -4.11 13.36
N ALA A 18 -17.46 -3.94 12.34
CA ALA A 18 -16.01 -3.95 12.51
C ALA A 18 -15.47 -2.62 13.08
N PRO A 19 -14.27 -2.59 13.69
CA PRO A 19 -13.60 -1.34 14.04
C PRO A 19 -13.39 -0.44 12.81
N ASP A 20 -13.35 0.88 13.03
CA ASP A 20 -13.22 1.83 11.92
C ASP A 20 -11.93 1.64 11.11
N PHE A 21 -10.86 1.15 11.74
CA PHE A 21 -9.60 0.80 11.07
C PHE A 21 -9.33 -0.68 11.26
N LEU A 22 -9.37 -1.44 10.17
CA LEU A 22 -9.09 -2.87 10.19
C LEU A 22 -7.59 -3.12 10.44
N SER A 23 -7.27 -4.15 11.21
CA SER A 23 -5.92 -4.72 11.23
C SER A 23 -5.62 -5.39 9.89
N ALA A 24 -4.33 -5.62 9.58
CA ALA A 24 -3.96 -6.35 8.36
C ALA A 24 -4.57 -7.75 8.35
N THR A 25 -4.51 -8.46 9.49
CA THR A 25 -5.12 -9.79 9.65
C THR A 25 -6.63 -9.78 9.42
N ALA A 26 -7.35 -8.80 10.00
CA ALA A 26 -8.79 -8.68 9.81
C ALA A 26 -9.15 -8.39 8.35
N TYR A 27 -8.33 -7.60 7.65
CA TYR A 27 -8.55 -7.31 6.24
C TYR A 27 -8.27 -8.51 5.33
N VAL A 28 -7.24 -9.32 5.63
CA VAL A 28 -7.01 -10.59 4.93
C VAL A 28 -8.21 -11.52 5.10
N GLN A 29 -8.77 -11.61 6.32
CA GLN A 29 -9.97 -12.40 6.54
C GLN A 29 -11.16 -11.85 5.74
N TYR A 30 -11.37 -10.53 5.74
CA TYR A 30 -12.39 -9.89 4.92
C TYR A 30 -12.29 -10.24 3.43
N LEU A 31 -11.08 -10.25 2.85
CA LEU A 31 -10.87 -10.64 1.45
C LEU A 31 -11.18 -12.12 1.21
N ARG A 32 -10.85 -13.00 2.17
CA ARG A 32 -11.23 -14.41 2.10
C ARG A 32 -12.74 -14.61 2.14
N ASP A 33 -13.41 -13.88 3.03
CA ASP A 33 -14.87 -13.92 3.17
C ASP A 33 -15.55 -13.38 1.90
N TYR A 34 -14.99 -12.33 1.28
CA TYR A 34 -15.44 -11.80 -0.01
C TYR A 34 -15.34 -12.86 -1.11
N CYS A 35 -14.18 -13.52 -1.24
CA CYS A 35 -13.99 -14.60 -2.21
C CYS A 35 -14.97 -15.77 -1.99
N THR A 36 -15.28 -16.10 -0.73
CA THR A 36 -16.26 -17.14 -0.41
C THR A 36 -17.69 -16.70 -0.74
N HIS A 37 -18.07 -15.48 -0.36
CA HIS A 37 -19.42 -14.94 -0.56
C HIS A 37 -19.82 -14.87 -2.03
N PHE A 38 -18.91 -14.42 -2.90
CA PHE A 38 -19.14 -14.31 -4.33
C PHE A 38 -18.67 -15.52 -5.14
N GLY A 39 -18.22 -16.59 -4.48
CA GLY A 39 -17.78 -17.81 -5.16
C GLY A 39 -16.59 -17.62 -6.10
N LEU A 40 -15.62 -16.79 -5.73
CA LEU A 40 -14.46 -16.45 -6.57
C LEU A 40 -13.35 -17.50 -6.54
N TRP A 41 -13.28 -18.33 -5.51
CA TRP A 41 -12.21 -19.32 -5.33
C TRP A 41 -12.00 -20.27 -6.52
N PRO A 42 -13.03 -20.79 -7.21
CA PRO A 42 -12.85 -21.63 -8.39
C PRO A 42 -12.10 -20.95 -9.55
N HIS A 43 -12.05 -19.60 -9.56
CA HIS A 43 -11.39 -18.81 -10.59
C HIS A 43 -9.97 -18.36 -10.20
N ILE A 44 -9.50 -18.71 -9.00
CA ILE A 44 -8.19 -18.29 -8.47
C ILE A 44 -7.27 -19.50 -8.39
N LYS A 45 -6.16 -19.46 -9.13
CA LYS A 45 -5.07 -20.44 -9.02
C LYS A 45 -3.94 -19.84 -8.18
N LEU A 46 -3.78 -20.35 -6.97
CA LEU A 46 -2.66 -19.99 -6.07
C LEU A 46 -1.40 -20.79 -6.45
N ASN A 47 -0.24 -20.36 -5.94
CA ASN A 47 1.06 -20.96 -6.28
C ASN A 47 1.34 -20.99 -7.79
N THR A 48 0.75 -20.05 -8.53
CA THR A 48 0.88 -19.93 -9.99
C THR A 48 1.54 -18.60 -10.32
N ARG A 49 2.79 -18.63 -10.77
CA ARG A 49 3.55 -17.41 -11.14
C ARG A 49 3.40 -17.13 -12.63
N VAL A 50 2.80 -16.00 -13.01
CA VAL A 50 2.82 -15.53 -14.39
C VAL A 50 4.23 -15.04 -14.75
N VAL A 51 4.80 -15.55 -15.84
CA VAL A 51 6.17 -15.25 -16.30
C VAL A 51 6.16 -14.27 -17.46
N SER A 52 5.26 -14.45 -18.44
CA SER A 52 5.12 -13.54 -19.57
C SER A 52 3.69 -13.52 -20.09
N VAL A 53 3.35 -12.42 -20.77
CA VAL A 53 2.10 -12.27 -21.52
C VAL A 53 2.46 -11.78 -22.90
N GLU A 54 2.07 -12.53 -23.92
CA GLU A 54 2.35 -12.24 -25.32
C GLU A 54 1.04 -12.01 -26.07
N ARG A 55 1.01 -11.03 -26.96
CA ARG A 55 -0.17 -10.75 -27.79
C ARG A 55 -0.16 -11.66 -29.01
N ARG A 56 -1.32 -12.24 -29.33
CA ARG A 56 -1.55 -13.07 -30.52
C ARG A 56 -2.74 -12.54 -31.33
N PRO A 57 -2.93 -12.98 -32.59
CA PRO A 57 -4.18 -12.73 -33.29
C PRO A 57 -5.38 -13.22 -32.47
N GLY A 58 -6.31 -12.32 -32.17
CA GLY A 58 -7.53 -12.63 -31.41
C GLY A 58 -7.37 -12.75 -29.88
N GLY A 59 -6.23 -12.39 -29.29
CA GLY A 59 -6.11 -12.38 -27.82
C GLY A 59 -4.67 -12.36 -27.30
N HIS A 60 -4.45 -13.12 -26.24
CA HIS A 60 -3.18 -13.20 -25.51
C HIS A 60 -2.84 -14.65 -25.17
N THR A 61 -1.55 -14.93 -25.07
CA THR A 61 -1.00 -16.17 -24.50
C THR A 61 -0.26 -15.82 -23.21
N VAL A 62 -0.69 -16.41 -22.10
CA VAL A 62 -0.07 -16.26 -20.79
C VAL A 62 0.82 -17.45 -20.53
N THR A 63 2.09 -17.20 -20.28
CA THR A 63 3.03 -18.21 -19.81
C THR A 63 3.14 -18.12 -18.30
N TYR A 64 2.94 -19.23 -17.59
CA TYR A 64 3.00 -19.28 -16.14
C TYR A 64 3.67 -20.55 -15.64
N GLU A 65 4.11 -20.52 -14.39
CA GLU A 65 4.72 -21.64 -13.68
C GLU A 65 3.81 -22.10 -12.53
N SER A 66 3.56 -23.40 -12.44
CA SER A 66 2.82 -24.06 -11.36
C SER A 66 3.45 -25.42 -11.10
N ASP A 67 3.68 -25.78 -9.84
CA ASP A 67 4.28 -27.06 -9.44
C ASP A 67 5.57 -27.39 -10.23
N ASP A 68 6.44 -26.38 -10.37
CA ASP A 68 7.70 -26.42 -11.13
C ASP A 68 7.57 -26.72 -12.64
N ALA A 69 6.35 -26.73 -13.18
CA ALA A 69 6.09 -26.86 -14.61
C ALA A 69 5.75 -25.51 -15.25
N LYS A 70 6.35 -25.25 -16.42
CA LYS A 70 6.04 -24.08 -17.24
C LYS A 70 4.92 -24.42 -18.22
N LEU A 71 3.83 -23.67 -18.16
CA LEU A 71 2.59 -23.92 -18.89
C LEU A 71 2.14 -22.66 -19.64
N GLN A 72 1.28 -22.84 -20.63
CA GLN A 72 0.68 -21.77 -21.42
C GLN A 72 -0.84 -21.82 -21.35
N TRP A 73 -1.47 -20.65 -21.36
CA TRP A 73 -2.92 -20.52 -21.40
C TRP A 73 -3.33 -19.33 -22.26
N ASP A 74 -4.25 -19.58 -23.18
CA ASP A 74 -4.76 -18.57 -24.10
C ASP A 74 -6.04 -17.92 -23.56
N CYS A 75 -6.16 -16.61 -23.73
CA CYS A 75 -7.33 -15.84 -23.31
C CYS A 75 -7.56 -14.63 -24.22
N ASP A 76 -8.75 -14.05 -24.16
CA ASP A 76 -9.14 -12.93 -25.02
C ASP A 76 -8.68 -11.57 -24.45
N ALA A 77 -8.60 -11.45 -23.13
CA ALA A 77 -8.28 -10.21 -22.42
C ALA A 77 -7.47 -10.47 -21.15
N ILE A 78 -6.71 -9.45 -20.73
CA ILE A 78 -5.84 -9.48 -19.55
C ILE A 78 -6.15 -8.27 -18.66
N ALA A 79 -6.33 -8.53 -17.37
CA ALA A 79 -6.34 -7.51 -16.32
C ALA A 79 -5.11 -7.73 -15.41
N VAL A 80 -4.25 -6.72 -15.31
CA VAL A 80 -3.01 -6.80 -14.51
C VAL A 80 -3.26 -6.25 -13.11
N CYS A 81 -3.13 -7.11 -12.11
CA CYS A 81 -3.41 -6.80 -10.70
C CYS A 81 -2.21 -7.10 -9.78
N SER A 82 -0.97 -7.01 -10.29
CA SER A 82 0.27 -7.34 -9.56
C SER A 82 0.65 -6.34 -8.45
N GLY A 83 0.05 -5.15 -8.46
CA GLY A 83 0.36 -4.07 -7.53
C GLY A 83 1.70 -3.37 -7.82
N LEU A 84 1.95 -2.25 -7.14
CA LEU A 84 3.09 -1.36 -7.41
C LEU A 84 4.19 -1.41 -6.33
N HIS A 85 3.93 -2.04 -5.19
CA HIS A 85 4.79 -1.96 -4.00
C HIS A 85 5.59 -3.25 -3.76
N VAL A 86 6.19 -3.81 -4.82
CA VAL A 86 6.95 -5.07 -4.76
C VAL A 86 8.46 -4.81 -4.73
N GLU A 87 8.96 -4.00 -5.67
CA GLU A 87 10.39 -3.73 -5.80
C GLU A 87 10.82 -2.52 -4.96
N PRO A 88 11.82 -2.69 -4.06
CA PRO A 88 12.36 -1.58 -3.28
C PRO A 88 13.03 -0.54 -4.18
N ASN A 89 12.66 0.73 -4.02
CA ASN A 89 13.41 1.84 -4.62
C ASN A 89 14.43 2.35 -3.60
N LEU A 90 15.71 2.03 -3.81
CA LEU A 90 16.80 2.49 -2.96
C LEU A 90 17.62 3.56 -3.72
N PRO A 91 17.42 4.86 -3.44
CA PRO A 91 18.23 5.89 -4.08
C PRO A 91 19.68 5.80 -3.62
N HIS A 92 20.61 6.15 -4.52
CA HIS A 92 22.00 6.35 -4.14
C HIS A 92 22.11 7.55 -3.19
N VAL A 93 22.71 7.34 -2.02
CA VAL A 93 22.99 8.39 -1.04
C VAL A 93 24.48 8.32 -0.72
N GLN A 94 25.19 9.41 -0.98
CA GLN A 94 26.62 9.51 -0.70
C GLN A 94 26.88 9.35 0.81
N GLY A 95 27.88 8.54 1.18
CA GLY A 95 28.25 8.31 2.57
C GLY A 95 27.46 7.21 3.28
N LEU A 96 26.45 6.62 2.61
CA LEU A 96 25.61 5.56 3.17
C LEU A 96 26.41 4.29 3.47
N GLU A 97 27.52 4.06 2.77
CA GLU A 97 28.49 2.98 3.01
C GLU A 97 29.17 3.05 4.39
N ASN A 98 29.22 4.25 4.99
CA ASN A 98 29.78 4.45 6.34
C ASN A 98 28.76 4.15 7.45
N VAL A 99 27.51 3.88 7.09
CA VAL A 99 26.44 3.56 8.05
C VAL A 99 26.48 2.06 8.36
N PRO A 100 26.66 1.65 9.63
CA PRO A 100 26.86 0.23 9.98
C PRO A 100 25.72 -0.70 9.57
N ARG A 101 24.50 -0.16 9.44
CA ARG A 101 23.33 -0.93 9.04
C ARG A 101 22.34 -0.05 8.30
N VAL A 102 22.03 -0.46 7.08
CA VAL A 102 21.05 0.19 6.20
C VAL A 102 20.08 -0.88 5.72
N ILE A 103 18.79 -0.60 5.82
CA ILE A 103 17.74 -1.47 5.29
C ILE A 103 16.65 -0.62 4.64
N HIS A 104 16.06 -1.13 3.55
CA HIS A 104 14.82 -0.57 3.01
C HIS A 104 13.63 -0.99 3.89
N SER A 105 12.55 -0.18 3.88
CA SER A 105 11.34 -0.45 4.69
C SER A 105 10.71 -1.82 4.39
N SER A 106 10.81 -2.30 3.15
CA SER A 106 10.36 -3.65 2.73
C SER A 106 11.02 -4.80 3.51
N GLN A 107 12.22 -4.58 4.06
CA GLN A 107 12.96 -5.55 4.89
C GLN A 107 12.65 -5.40 6.38
N PHE A 108 11.96 -4.33 6.79
CA PHE A 108 11.51 -4.14 8.16
C PHE A 108 10.23 -4.95 8.41
N LYS A 109 10.28 -5.86 9.39
CA LYS A 109 9.20 -6.80 9.73
C LYS A 109 8.83 -6.75 11.20
N ALA A 110 9.74 -6.35 12.09
CA ALA A 110 9.47 -6.39 13.52
C ALA A 110 10.35 -5.41 14.32
N ARG A 111 9.80 -4.96 15.47
CA ARG A 111 10.47 -4.07 16.41
C ARG A 111 11.84 -4.58 16.89
N LYS A 112 12.04 -5.90 16.96
CA LYS A 112 13.34 -6.52 17.32
C LYS A 112 14.51 -6.08 16.42
N GLN A 113 14.24 -5.62 15.19
CA GLN A 113 15.28 -5.10 14.31
C GLN A 113 15.90 -3.79 14.83
N PHE A 114 15.30 -3.14 15.83
CA PHE A 114 15.87 -2.00 16.54
C PHE A 114 16.73 -2.37 17.76
N ASP A 115 16.76 -3.63 18.21
CA ASP A 115 17.41 -4.02 19.46
C ASP A 115 18.89 -3.63 19.58
N LYS A 116 19.57 -3.51 18.43
CA LYS A 116 20.99 -3.14 18.33
C LYS A 116 21.21 -1.67 17.94
N SER A 117 20.17 -0.85 17.86
CA SER A 117 20.22 0.52 17.35
C SER A 117 19.89 1.53 18.46
N LYS A 118 20.87 2.36 18.85
CA LYS A 118 20.62 3.49 19.77
C LYS A 118 20.08 4.73 19.04
N THR A 119 20.54 4.96 17.82
CA THR A 119 20.02 6.02 16.92
C THR A 119 19.43 5.37 15.68
N VAL A 120 18.24 5.82 15.27
CA VAL A 120 17.58 5.39 14.05
C VAL A 120 17.31 6.60 13.18
N MET A 121 17.79 6.58 11.94
CA MET A 121 17.47 7.58 10.92
C MET A 121 16.53 6.96 9.90
N ILE A 122 15.39 7.61 9.65
CA ILE A 122 14.39 7.21 8.67
C ILE A 122 14.44 8.22 7.54
N VAL A 123 14.75 7.75 6.34
CA VAL A 123 14.75 8.56 5.12
C VAL A 123 13.44 8.34 4.39
N GLY A 124 12.62 9.38 4.31
CA GLY A 124 11.29 9.33 3.71
C GLY A 124 10.18 9.41 4.76
N SER A 125 9.24 10.31 4.51
CA SER A 125 8.11 10.63 5.41
C SER A 125 6.76 10.16 4.89
N GLY A 126 6.73 9.13 4.02
CA GLY A 126 5.49 8.45 3.66
C GLY A 126 4.89 7.66 4.84
N GLU A 127 3.75 7.02 4.63
CA GLU A 127 3.01 6.29 5.66
C GLU A 127 3.88 5.24 6.36
N THR A 128 4.65 4.47 5.58
CA THR A 128 5.56 3.48 6.14
C THR A 128 6.68 4.12 6.97
N GLY A 129 7.24 5.24 6.52
CA GLY A 129 8.28 5.96 7.25
C GLY A 129 7.74 6.49 8.59
N ALA A 130 6.51 6.99 8.59
CA ALA A 130 5.81 7.45 9.79
C ALA A 130 5.56 6.31 10.80
N ASP A 131 5.04 5.17 10.33
CA ASP A 131 4.79 3.99 11.16
C ASP A 131 6.10 3.43 11.76
N ILE A 132 7.15 3.32 10.96
CA ILE A 132 8.49 2.88 11.42
C ILE A 132 9.06 3.88 12.43
N SER A 133 8.90 5.19 12.20
CA SER A 133 9.36 6.23 13.13
C SER A 133 8.64 6.11 14.47
N TYR A 134 7.32 5.95 14.46
CA TYR A 134 6.54 5.71 15.67
C TYR A 134 7.00 4.46 16.42
N LEU A 135 7.20 3.34 15.69
CA LEU A 135 7.73 2.12 16.27
C LEU A 135 9.12 2.31 16.89
N ALA A 136 9.99 3.09 16.24
CA ALA A 136 11.34 3.38 16.74
C ALA A 136 11.28 4.24 18.02
N VAL A 137 10.51 5.32 18.04
CA VAL A 137 10.35 6.22 19.20
C VAL A 137 9.80 5.48 20.42
N THR A 138 8.89 4.54 20.19
CA THR A 138 8.27 3.72 21.25
C THR A 138 9.09 2.48 21.62
N THR A 139 10.30 2.32 21.09
CA THR A 139 11.21 1.22 21.46
C THR A 139 12.15 1.68 22.57
N PRO A 140 12.11 1.09 23.79
CA PRO A 140 12.87 1.60 24.94
C PRO A 140 14.38 1.74 24.75
N LYS A 141 14.99 0.92 23.88
CA LYS A 141 16.44 0.93 23.62
C LYS A 141 16.88 2.04 22.65
N VAL A 142 15.95 2.58 21.87
CA VAL A 142 16.22 3.64 20.90
C VAL A 142 16.23 4.96 21.65
N GLN A 143 17.37 5.64 21.63
CA GLN A 143 17.58 6.91 22.34
C GLN A 143 17.29 8.12 21.45
N ARG A 144 17.44 7.97 20.13
CA ARG A 144 17.24 9.06 19.18
C ARG A 144 16.64 8.55 17.88
N VAL A 145 15.63 9.26 17.39
CA VAL A 145 15.00 9.02 16.09
C VAL A 145 15.07 10.29 15.26
N ILE A 146 15.54 10.18 14.03
CA ILE A 146 15.63 11.29 13.07
C ILE A 146 14.77 10.91 11.88
N LEU A 147 13.76 11.73 11.57
CA LEU A 147 12.93 11.57 10.37
C LEU A 147 13.34 12.63 9.34
N CYS A 148 13.79 12.17 8.17
CA CYS A 148 14.22 13.04 7.08
C CYS A 148 13.16 13.09 5.98
N HIS A 149 12.86 14.29 5.51
CA HIS A 149 11.95 14.55 4.40
C HIS A 149 12.60 15.51 3.40
N ARG A 150 12.16 15.46 2.14
CA ARG A 150 12.65 16.37 1.10
C ARG A 150 11.94 17.74 1.17
N ASP A 151 10.62 17.73 1.04
CA ASP A 151 9.81 18.94 0.81
C ASP A 151 8.82 19.25 1.95
N GLY A 152 9.02 18.63 3.12
CA GLY A 152 8.05 18.66 4.23
C GLY A 152 7.02 17.55 4.12
N VAL A 153 6.20 17.40 5.18
CA VAL A 153 5.12 16.42 5.23
C VAL A 153 3.99 16.93 6.13
N HIS A 154 2.75 16.70 5.71
CA HIS A 154 1.59 16.94 6.54
C HIS A 154 1.15 15.64 7.21
N PHE A 155 1.25 15.59 8.54
CA PHE A 155 0.67 14.50 9.32
C PHE A 155 -0.76 14.85 9.71
N ALA A 156 -1.69 14.00 9.30
CA ALA A 156 -3.07 14.07 9.73
C ALA A 156 -3.39 12.88 10.65
N PRO A 157 -4.05 13.09 11.80
CA PRO A 157 -4.50 11.99 12.61
C PRO A 157 -5.61 11.22 11.89
N LYS A 158 -5.68 9.92 12.13
CA LYS A 158 -6.74 9.04 11.62
C LYS A 158 -8.14 9.51 12.05
N VAL A 159 -8.22 10.07 13.25
CA VAL A 159 -9.43 10.60 13.87
C VAL A 159 -9.22 12.10 14.10
N GLY A 160 -10.10 12.91 13.50
CA GLY A 160 -10.10 14.36 13.68
C GLY A 160 -10.79 14.80 14.97
N LEU A 161 -10.93 16.12 15.14
CA LEU A 161 -11.67 16.69 16.26
C LEU A 161 -13.11 16.13 16.31
N ARG A 162 -13.59 15.83 17.52
CA ARG A 162 -14.89 15.22 17.83
C ARG A 162 -15.07 13.75 17.44
N GLY A 163 -13.97 13.00 17.24
CA GLY A 163 -14.06 11.56 16.97
C GLY A 163 -14.47 11.22 15.53
N VAL A 164 -14.55 12.21 14.64
CA VAL A 164 -14.89 12.00 13.23
C VAL A 164 -13.67 11.51 12.48
N LEU A 165 -13.82 10.42 11.73
CA LEU A 165 -12.77 9.90 10.86
C LEU A 165 -12.39 10.93 9.81
N CYS A 166 -11.09 11.20 9.64
CA CYS A 166 -10.61 12.20 8.69
C CYS A 166 -11.09 11.88 7.25
N SER A 167 -11.18 10.60 6.89
CA SER A 167 -11.76 10.15 5.62
C SER A 167 -13.21 10.59 5.40
N ARG A 168 -14.04 10.62 6.45
CA ARG A 168 -15.43 11.10 6.36
C ARG A 168 -15.48 12.62 6.19
N THR A 169 -14.58 13.34 6.85
CA THR A 169 -14.48 14.80 6.72
C THR A 169 -14.06 15.21 5.31
N VAL A 170 -13.06 14.54 4.73
CA VAL A 170 -12.63 14.79 3.35
C VAL A 170 -13.74 14.43 2.35
N ALA A 171 -14.40 13.27 2.52
CA ALA A 171 -15.51 12.88 1.64
C ALA A 171 -16.67 13.90 1.69
N LYS A 172 -17.08 14.35 2.88
CA LYS A 172 -18.07 15.42 3.02
C LYS A 172 -17.62 16.73 2.39
N TYR A 173 -16.36 17.13 2.58
CA TYR A 173 -15.85 18.37 2.01
C TYR A 173 -15.83 18.36 0.47
N LEU A 174 -15.64 17.18 -0.14
CA LEU A 174 -15.70 16.99 -1.59
C LEU A 174 -17.15 16.93 -2.11
N THR A 175 -18.10 16.42 -1.34
CA THR A 175 -19.53 16.34 -1.73
C THR A 175 -20.31 17.61 -1.41
N ASP A 176 -19.93 18.35 -0.37
CA ASP A 176 -20.66 19.51 0.14
C ASP A 176 -20.18 20.84 -0.48
N LYS A 177 -19.18 20.79 -1.39
CA LYS A 177 -18.84 21.97 -2.21
C LYS A 177 -19.86 22.12 -3.35
N PRO A 178 -20.65 23.20 -3.38
CA PRO A 178 -21.45 23.53 -4.55
C PRO A 178 -20.47 23.93 -5.67
N GLY A 179 -20.43 23.15 -6.77
CA GLY A 179 -19.82 23.62 -8.02
C GLY A 179 -18.58 22.89 -8.56
N THR A 180 -18.15 21.74 -8.03
CA THR A 180 -17.07 20.95 -8.65
C THR A 180 -17.55 19.61 -9.21
N GLY A 181 -18.61 19.66 -10.01
CA GLY A 181 -18.81 18.68 -11.07
C GLY A 181 -18.19 19.25 -12.33
N HIS A 182 -16.92 18.93 -12.60
CA HIS A 182 -16.21 18.94 -13.90
C HIS A 182 -14.70 18.86 -13.62
N PHE A 183 -14.14 17.65 -13.53
CA PHE A 183 -12.73 17.47 -13.86
C PHE A 183 -12.64 17.36 -15.39
N ALA A 184 -12.69 18.51 -16.07
CA ALA A 184 -12.36 18.61 -17.48
C ALA A 184 -11.07 19.43 -17.61
N ASN A 185 -10.02 18.74 -18.08
CA ASN A 185 -8.81 19.26 -18.72
C ASN A 185 -8.23 20.58 -18.18
N ALA A 186 -7.26 20.48 -17.27
CA ALA A 186 -6.29 21.55 -17.09
C ALA A 186 -5.36 21.62 -18.32
N PRO A 187 -5.17 22.80 -18.94
CA PRO A 187 -4.21 22.96 -20.04
C PRO A 187 -2.78 22.78 -19.54
N LYS A 188 -1.95 22.11 -20.35
CA LYS A 188 -0.51 21.96 -20.10
C LYS A 188 0.16 23.35 -20.14
N PRO A 189 1.10 23.65 -19.23
CA PRO A 189 1.91 24.86 -19.34
C PRO A 189 2.84 24.76 -20.55
N GLU A 190 2.75 25.76 -21.43
CA GLU A 190 3.67 25.97 -22.54
C GLU A 190 5.08 26.21 -22.00
N THR A 191 6.04 25.49 -22.56
CA THR A 191 7.46 25.63 -22.25
C THR A 191 8.03 26.68 -23.19
N GLN A 192 8.57 27.78 -22.66
CA GLN A 192 9.58 28.59 -23.33
C GLN A 192 10.95 27.98 -23.09
#